data_AF-A0A935HSN0-F1
#
_entry.id   AF-A0A935HSN0-F1
#
_cell.length_a   1.000
_cell.length_b   1.000
_cell.length_c   1.000
_cell.angle_alpha   90.00
_cell.angle_beta   90.00
_cell.angle_gamma   90.00
#
_symmetry.space_group_name_H-M   'P 1'
#
loop_
_entity.id
_entity.type
_entity.pdbx_description
1 polymer ?
#
loop_
_entity_poly.entity_id
_entity_poly.type
_entity_poly.pdbx_seq_one_letter_code
_entity_poly.pdbx_strand_id
1 'polypeptide(L)' 'MIAKDWEADLIVMGTHGRTGLSYLILGSVSEYVIKHSAVPVMVVPLK' A
#
# COMPACT_ATOMS: atom_id res chain seq x y z
N MET A 1 10.18 10.33 0.87
CA MET A 1 9.24 9.42 0.15
C MET A 1 9.13 9.93 -1.27
N ILE A 2 9.40 9.09 -2.26
CA ILE A 2 9.44 9.52 -3.67
C ILE A 2 8.11 10.10 -4.16
N ALA A 3 6.98 9.61 -3.64
CA ALA A 3 5.66 10.05 -4.07
C ALA A 3 5.44 11.55 -3.81
N LYS A 4 5.96 12.08 -2.70
CA LYS A 4 5.90 13.52 -2.41
C LYS A 4 6.80 14.31 -3.35
N ASP A 5 8.01 13.79 -3.61
CA ASP A 5 9.00 14.45 -4.46
C ASP A 5 8.54 14.50 -5.93
N TRP A 6 7.65 13.59 -6.32
CA TRP A 6 6.99 13.55 -7.63
C TRP A 6 5.68 14.32 -7.68
N GLU A 7 5.31 15.01 -6.60
CA GLU A 7 4.02 15.72 -6.49
C GLU A 7 2.83 14.80 -6.80
N ALA A 8 2.93 13.52 -6.41
CA ALA A 8 1.87 12.56 -6.65
C ALA A 8 0.65 12.88 -5.77
N ASP A 9 -0.54 12.89 -6.37
CA ASP A 9 -1.80 13.10 -5.66
C ASP A 9 -2.30 11.82 -4.95
N LEU A 10 -1.88 10.64 -5.41
CA LEU A 10 -2.35 9.34 -4.90
C LEU A 10 -1.32 8.23 -5.14
N ILE A 11 -1.10 7.39 -4.12
CA ILE A 11 -0.39 6.12 -4.24
C ILE A 11 -1.41 4.99 -4.37
N VAL A 12 -1.33 4.18 -5.43
CA VAL A 12 -2.17 2.98 -5.62
C VAL A 12 -1.30 1.74 -5.52
N MET A 13 -1.66 0.81 -4.65
CA MET A 13 -0.92 -0.45 -4.49
C MET A 13 -1.82 -1.65 -4.20
N GLY A 14 -1.39 -2.84 -4.63
CA GLY A 14 -2.08 -4.10 -4.29
C GLY A 14 -1.71 -4.62 -2.90
N THR A 15 -2.60 -5.39 -2.26
CA THR A 15 -2.25 -6.22 -1.10
C THR A 15 -1.46 -7.43 -1.58
N HIS A 16 -0.19 -7.60 -1.20
CA HIS A 16 0.59 -8.75 -1.67
C HIS A 16 0.03 -10.07 -1.13
N GLY A 17 -0.31 -10.98 -2.06
CA GLY A 17 -0.59 -12.39 -1.82
C GLY A 17 0.52 -13.29 -2.38
N ARG A 18 1.16 -14.04 -1.49
CA ARG A 18 1.75 -15.37 -1.73
C ARG A 18 1.55 -16.16 -0.42
N THR A 19 0.70 -17.18 -0.46
CA THR A 19 0.31 -18.15 0.62
C THR A 19 -0.79 -17.71 1.60
N GLY A 20 -1.58 -18.70 2.06
CA GLY A 20 -2.90 -18.59 2.71
C GLY A 20 -3.00 -17.73 3.98
N LEU A 21 -4.24 -17.43 4.39
CA LEU A 21 -4.64 -16.46 5.42
C LEU A 21 -4.34 -14.96 5.15
N SER A 22 -3.70 -14.63 4.02
CA SER A 22 -3.25 -13.27 3.64
C SER A 22 -4.36 -12.26 3.29
N TYR A 23 -5.63 -12.67 3.20
CA TYR A 23 -6.76 -11.72 3.05
C TYR A 23 -6.98 -10.83 4.28
N LEU A 24 -6.39 -11.18 5.43
CA LEU A 24 -6.50 -10.45 6.68
C LEU A 24 -5.22 -9.70 7.08
N ILE A 25 -4.10 -9.91 6.37
CA ILE A 25 -2.82 -9.33 6.74
C ILE A 25 -2.48 -8.22 5.75
N LEU A 26 -2.58 -6.98 6.23
CA LEU A 26 -2.01 -5.81 5.56
C LEU A 26 -0.52 -6.12 5.33
N GLY A 27 -0.10 -6.26 4.07
CA GLY A 27 1.29 -6.65 3.76
C GLY A 27 2.29 -5.69 4.41
N SER A 28 3.47 -6.17 4.85
CA SER A 28 4.45 -5.35 5.58
C SER A 28 4.82 -4.04 4.87
N VAL A 29 4.87 -4.07 3.54
CA VAL A 29 5.09 -2.87 2.72
C VAL A 29 3.85 -1.97 2.70
N SER A 30 2.67 -2.54 2.47
CA SER A 30 1.41 -1.77 2.46
C SER A 30 1.14 -1.10 3.81
N GLU A 31 1.37 -1.81 4.92
CA GLU A 31 1.25 -1.26 6.27
C GLU A 31 2.23 -0.12 6.50
N TYR A 32 3.50 -0.32 6.12
CA TYR A 32 4.53 0.70 6.27
C TYR A 32 4.17 1.96 5.47
N VAL A 33 3.75 1.81 4.22
CA VAL A 33 3.36 2.92 3.35
C VAL A 33 2.13 3.63 3.91
N ILE A 34 1.08 2.92 4.32
CA ILE A 34 -0.12 3.53 4.90
C ILE A 34 0.21 4.34 6.17
N LYS A 35 1.06 3.81 7.04
CA LYS A 35 1.41 4.47 8.32
C LYS A 35 2.30 5.70 8.15
N HIS A 36 3.13 5.74 7.12
CA HIS A 36 4.19 6.77 6.98
C HIS A 36 4.03 7.65 5.74
N SER A 37 2.99 7.44 4.93
CA SER A 37 2.77 8.22 3.73
C SER A 37 2.23 9.61 4.03
N ALA A 38 2.88 10.62 3.45
CA ALA A 38 2.41 12.00 3.38
C ALA A 38 1.43 12.24 2.21
N VAL A 39 1.23 11.25 1.35
CA VAL A 39 0.32 11.26 0.19
C VAL A 39 -0.81 10.24 0.44
N PRO A 40 -2.06 10.51 0.03
CA PRO A 40 -3.14 9.53 0.12
C PRO A 40 -2.75 8.16 -0.47
N VAL A 41 -3.22 7.07 0.15
CA VAL A 41 -2.90 5.69 -0.28
C VAL A 41 -4.20 4.91 -0.50
N MET A 42 -4.36 4.35 -1.70
CA MET A 42 -5.44 3.43 -2.06
C MET A 42 -4.90 2.01 -2.17
N VAL A 43 -5.49 1.10 -1.41
CA VAL A 43 -5.14 -0.31 -1.40
C VAL A 43 -6.17 -1.11 -2.17
N VAL A 44 -5.71 -1.91 -3.15
CA VAL A 44 -6.55 -2.76 -3.98
C VAL A 44 -6.40 -4.22 -3.54
N PRO A 45 -7.46 -4.88 -3.05
CA PRO A 45 -7.43 -6.31 -2.75
C PRO A 45 -7.17 -7.15 -4.02
N LEU A 46 -6.30 -8.14 -3.93
CA LEU A 46 -6.11 -9.11 -5.02
C LEU A 46 -7.23 -10.16 -4.96
N LYS A 47 -7.93 -10.36 -6.08
CA LYS A 47 -9.00 -11.35 -6.22
C LYS A 47 -8.45 -12.78 -6.21
#